data_AF-A0A972HHA7-F1
#
_entry.id   AF-A0A972HHA7-F1
#
_cell.length_a   1.000
_cell.length_b   1.000
_cell.length_c   1.000
_cell.angle_alpha   90.00
_cell.angle_beta   90.00
_cell.angle_gamma   90.00
#
_symmetry.space_group_name_H-M   'P 1'
#
loop_
_entity.id
_entity.type
_entity.pdbx_description
1 polymer ?
#
loop_
_entity_poly.entity_id
_entity_poly.type
_entity_poly.pdbx_seq_one_letter_code
_entity_poly.pdbx_strand_id
1 'polypeptide(L)'
;MQVAETATVPERQHRLYWWKEALIVAVFYGIYSWTRNLFGSNKIAADGIPDQAFTNAERIINLEKWLGTFQEQTIQSWFLAYPWFIQFWNVYYGTAHFVVTLSVFILLFIKRSDVFPQWRNSLAAMTGLAIIGFA
;
A
#
# COMPACT_ATOMS: atom_id res chain seq x y z
N MET A 1 -29.84 -33.61 -23.26
CA MET A 1 -28.69 -32.92 -22.63
C MET A 1 -29.07 -31.45 -22.56
N GLN A 2 -29.42 -30.95 -21.39
CA GLN A 2 -29.88 -29.57 -21.19
C GLN A 2 -28.64 -28.71 -20.95
N VAL A 3 -28.29 -27.85 -21.90
CA VAL A 3 -27.14 -26.94 -21.77
C VAL A 3 -27.52 -25.93 -20.70
N ALA A 4 -26.81 -25.93 -19.58
CA ALA A 4 -27.00 -24.93 -18.53
C ALA A 4 -26.78 -23.54 -19.13
N GLU A 5 -27.81 -22.68 -19.08
CA GLU A 5 -27.67 -21.27 -19.42
C GLU A 5 -26.57 -20.67 -18.55
N THR A 6 -25.46 -20.27 -19.15
CA THR A 6 -24.43 -19.47 -18.50
C THR A 6 -25.08 -18.18 -18.03
N ALA A 7 -25.35 -18.07 -16.73
CA ALA A 7 -25.83 -16.86 -16.11
C ALA A 7 -24.89 -15.70 -16.48
N THR A 8 -25.38 -14.78 -17.29
CA THR A 8 -24.63 -13.59 -17.68
C THR A 8 -24.45 -12.73 -16.44
N VAL A 9 -23.22 -12.67 -15.91
CA VAL A 9 -22.88 -11.77 -14.79
C VAL A 9 -23.28 -10.35 -15.21
N PRO A 10 -24.10 -9.63 -14.43
CA PRO A 10 -24.57 -8.32 -14.80
C PRO A 10 -23.37 -7.39 -15.04
N GLU A 11 -23.38 -6.70 -16.18
CA GLU A 11 -22.33 -5.77 -16.57
C GLU A 11 -22.29 -4.61 -15.56
N ARG A 12 -21.16 -4.45 -14.86
CA ARG A 12 -21.00 -3.37 -13.87
C ARG A 12 -20.89 -2.03 -14.59
N GLN A 13 -22.02 -1.35 -14.78
CA GLN A 13 -22.03 0.01 -15.32
C GLN A 13 -21.71 1.04 -14.22
N HIS A 14 -20.42 1.34 -14.02
CA HIS A 14 -20.00 2.47 -13.20
C HIS A 14 -19.76 3.70 -14.07
N ARG A 15 -20.58 4.75 -13.90
CA ARG A 15 -20.28 6.07 -14.48
C ARG A 15 -19.15 6.72 -13.68
N LEU A 16 -17.97 6.80 -14.30
CA LEU A 16 -16.82 7.51 -13.75
C LEU A 16 -16.93 9.00 -14.06
N TYR A 17 -16.80 9.82 -13.02
CA TYR A 17 -16.64 11.26 -13.16
C TYR A 17 -15.23 11.63 -12.70
N TRP A 18 -14.40 12.12 -13.61
CA TRP A 18 -12.98 12.40 -13.35
C TRP A 18 -12.78 13.31 -12.12
N TRP A 19 -13.64 14.31 -11.92
CA TRP A 19 -13.55 15.25 -10.80
C TRP A 19 -13.84 14.57 -9.45
N LYS A 20 -14.76 13.60 -9.43
CA LYS A 20 -15.07 12.80 -8.24
C LYS A 20 -13.87 11.93 -7.86
N GLU A 21 -13.27 11.29 -8.86
CA GLU A 21 -12.08 10.46 -8.65
C GLU A 21 -10.88 11.29 -8.16
N ALA A 22 -10.66 12.46 -8.76
CA ALA A 22 -9.65 13.41 -8.30
C ALA A 22 -9.91 13.87 -6.86
N LEU A 23 -11.16 14.17 -6.50
CA LEU A 23 -11.52 14.57 -5.13
C LEU A 23 -11.28 13.44 -4.13
N ILE A 24 -11.65 12.19 -4.46
CA ILE A 24 -11.40 11.01 -3.60
C ILE A 24 -9.91 10.87 -3.36
N VAL A 25 -9.09 10.91 -4.43
CA VAL A 25 -7.64 10.80 -4.33
C VAL A 25 -7.05 11.94 -3.52
N ALA A 26 -7.50 13.18 -3.74
CA ALA A 26 -7.00 14.35 -3.02
C ALA A 26 -7.33 14.29 -1.52
N VAL A 27 -8.56 13.94 -1.15
CA VAL A 27 -8.97 13.79 0.25
C VAL A 27 -8.18 12.66 0.92
N PHE A 28 -8.10 11.50 0.27
CA PHE A 28 -7.37 10.36 0.82
C PHE A 28 -5.88 10.66 0.99
N TYR A 29 -5.24 11.27 -0.02
CA TYR A 29 -3.85 11.69 0.06
C TYR A 29 -3.63 12.76 1.13
N GLY A 30 -4.58 13.69 1.31
CA GLY A 30 -4.54 14.69 2.37
C GLY A 30 -4.56 14.06 3.76
N ILE A 31 -5.47 13.11 4.00
CA ILE A 31 -5.54 12.34 5.26
C ILE A 31 -4.23 11.57 5.47
N TYR A 32 -3.78 10.83 4.46
CA TYR A 32 -2.50 10.09 4.52
C TYR A 32 -1.33 11.01 4.88
N SER A 33 -1.19 12.13 4.18
CA SER A 33 -0.12 13.10 4.41
C SER A 33 -0.19 13.69 5.81
N TRP A 34 -1.39 14.04 6.27
CA TRP A 34 -1.59 14.56 7.62
C TRP A 34 -1.20 13.56 8.69
N THR A 35 -1.69 12.31 8.61
CA THR A 35 -1.34 11.25 9.57
C THR A 35 0.16 10.96 9.55
N ARG A 36 0.75 10.79 8.37
CA ARG A 36 2.20 10.56 8.23
C ARG A 36 3.02 11.71 8.83
N ASN A 37 2.60 12.96 8.63
CA ASN A 37 3.33 14.12 9.15
C ASN A 37 3.16 14.29 10.66
N LEU A 38 2.03 13.85 11.22
CA LEU A 38 1.78 13.86 12.65
C LEU A 38 2.59 12.79 13.39
N PHE A 39 2.72 11.61 12.79
CA PHE A 39 3.28 10.41 13.44
C PHE A 39 4.60 9.89 12.85
N GLY A 40 5.26 10.57 11.90
CA GLY A 40 6.60 10.11 11.49
C GLY A 40 7.37 10.84 10.40
N SER A 41 7.03 12.08 10.02
CA SER A 41 7.89 12.85 9.08
C SER A 41 8.78 13.91 9.75
N ASN A 42 8.44 14.42 10.94
CA ASN A 42 8.98 15.71 11.40
C ASN A 42 9.62 15.70 12.79
N LYS A 43 9.64 14.58 13.52
CA LYS A 43 10.27 14.53 14.84
C LYS A 43 10.94 13.18 15.07
N ILE A 44 12.26 13.13 14.89
CA ILE A 44 13.05 12.46 15.92
C ILE A 44 12.70 13.27 17.17
N ALA A 45 11.96 12.67 18.09
CA ALA A 45 11.56 13.32 19.32
C ALA A 45 12.84 13.93 19.93
N ALA A 46 12.87 15.25 20.15
CA ALA A 46 14.07 15.97 20.63
C ALA A 46 14.56 15.46 22.00
N ASP A 47 13.74 14.66 22.64
CA ASP A 47 13.81 13.96 23.91
C ASP A 47 14.26 12.49 23.80
N GLY A 48 14.55 11.96 22.60
CA GLY A 48 15.11 10.62 22.42
C GLY A 48 14.10 9.47 22.56
N ILE A 49 12.80 9.78 22.60
CA ILE A 49 11.72 8.78 22.63
C ILE A 49 11.52 8.23 21.21
N PRO A 50 11.47 6.89 21.02
CA PRO A 50 11.15 6.32 19.73
C PRO A 50 9.78 6.81 19.24
N ASP A 51 9.72 7.24 17.99
CA ASP A 51 8.48 7.64 17.33
C ASP A 51 7.42 6.52 17.44
N GLN A 52 6.13 6.87 17.46
CA GLN A 52 5.06 5.88 17.69
C GLN A 52 5.10 4.74 16.68
N ALA A 53 5.41 5.06 15.41
CA ALA A 53 5.62 4.08 14.36
C ALA A 53 6.73 3.06 14.69
N PHE A 54 7.83 3.51 15.30
CA PHE A 54 8.92 2.62 15.72
C PHE A 54 8.48 1.72 16.87
N THR A 55 7.75 2.26 17.86
CA THR A 55 7.19 1.46 18.96
C THR A 55 6.22 0.39 18.45
N ASN A 56 5.38 0.74 17.47
CA ASN A 56 4.48 -0.23 16.83
C ASN A 56 5.26 -1.32 16.07
N ALA A 57 6.34 -0.96 15.38
CA ALA A 57 7.23 -1.93 14.73
C ALA A 57 7.87 -2.91 15.75
N GLU A 58 8.37 -2.42 16.89
CA GLU A 58 8.92 -3.29 17.93
C GLU A 58 7.88 -4.25 18.50
N ARG A 59 6.63 -3.81 18.68
CA ARG A 59 5.52 -4.67 19.11
C ARG A 59 5.26 -5.79 18.12
N ILE A 60 5.26 -5.49 16.82
CA ILE A 60 5.10 -6.49 15.75
C ILE A 60 6.26 -7.48 15.80
N ILE A 61 7.51 -7.01 15.88
CA ILE A 61 8.70 -7.88 15.97
C ILE A 61 8.60 -8.81 17.19
N ASN A 62 8.17 -8.31 18.34
CA ASN A 62 8.01 -9.13 19.54
C ASN A 62 6.92 -10.20 19.38
N LEU A 63 5.81 -9.86 18.71
CA LEU A 63 4.77 -10.83 18.37
C LEU A 63 5.30 -11.91 17.41
N GLU A 64 6.03 -11.53 16.38
CA GLU A 64 6.62 -12.47 15.42
C GLU A 64 7.66 -13.39 16.08
N LYS A 65 8.46 -12.86 17.01
CA LYS A 65 9.40 -13.66 17.82
C LYS A 65 8.64 -14.65 18.70
N TRP A 66 7.54 -14.23 19.32
CA TRP A 66 6.69 -15.10 20.13
C TRP A 66 6.02 -16.21 19.29
N LEU A 67 5.57 -15.88 18.07
CA LEU A 67 5.02 -16.86 17.11
C LEU A 67 6.09 -17.73 16.44
N GLY A 68 7.38 -17.42 16.60
CA GLY A 68 8.47 -18.10 15.91
C GLY A 68 8.54 -17.80 14.40
N THR A 69 7.90 -16.72 13.93
CA THR A 69 7.85 -16.31 12.52
C THR A 69 8.84 -15.19 12.19
N PHE A 70 9.60 -14.69 13.17
CA PHE A 70 10.58 -13.63 12.95
C PHE A 70 11.81 -14.12 12.18
N GLN A 71 11.74 -14.09 10.84
CA GLN A 71 12.80 -14.54 9.93
C GLN A 71 13.51 -13.39 9.20
N GLU A 72 12.95 -12.17 9.25
CA GLU A 72 13.41 -10.99 8.49
C GLU A 72 14.92 -10.76 8.63
N GLN A 73 15.42 -10.66 9.88
CA GLN A 73 16.83 -10.40 10.15
C GLN A 73 17.75 -11.50 9.57
N THR A 74 17.32 -12.76 9.64
CA THR A 74 18.12 -13.89 9.12
C THR A 74 18.21 -13.81 7.60
N ILE A 75 17.08 -13.62 6.93
CA ILE A 75 17.04 -13.54 5.46
C ILE A 75 17.83 -12.30 4.99
N GLN A 76 17.64 -11.15 5.63
CA GLN A 76 18.36 -9.92 5.29
C GLN A 76 19.88 -10.11 5.45
N SER A 77 20.32 -10.82 6.49
CA SER A 77 21.76 -11.06 6.74
C SER A 77 22.47 -11.77 5.58
N TRP A 78 21.77 -12.64 4.85
CA TRP A 78 22.31 -13.34 3.67
C TRP A 78 22.67 -12.38 2.53
N PHE A 79 22.00 -11.23 2.46
CA PHE A 79 22.16 -10.26 1.38
C PHE A 79 22.97 -9.02 1.76
N LEU A 80 23.27 -8.80 3.05
CA LEU A 80 24.03 -7.63 3.52
C LEU A 80 25.42 -7.51 2.88
N ALA A 81 26.03 -8.63 2.50
CA ALA A 81 27.32 -8.65 1.80
C ALA A 81 27.23 -8.21 0.31
N TYR A 82 26.03 -8.01 -0.24
CA TYR A 82 25.80 -7.65 -1.64
C TYR A 82 25.08 -6.30 -1.76
N PRO A 83 25.77 -5.17 -1.58
CA PRO A 83 25.16 -3.84 -1.64
C PRO A 83 24.43 -3.56 -2.95
N TRP A 84 24.97 -4.03 -4.09
CA TRP A 84 24.34 -3.86 -5.40
C TRP A 84 22.97 -4.52 -5.48
N PHE A 85 22.81 -5.69 -4.85
CA PHE A 85 21.55 -6.45 -4.83
C PHE A 85 20.49 -5.69 -4.03
N ILE A 86 20.86 -5.22 -2.85
CA ILE A 86 19.97 -4.40 -1.99
C ILE A 86 19.58 -3.11 -2.72
N GLN A 87 20.55 -2.41 -3.32
CA GLN A 87 20.29 -1.18 -4.06
C GLN A 87 19.35 -1.41 -5.24
N PHE A 88 19.56 -2.49 -6.00
CA PHE A 88 18.66 -2.86 -7.09
C PHE A 88 17.22 -3.04 -6.59
N TRP A 89 17.00 -3.82 -5.52
CA TRP A 89 15.66 -4.03 -4.98
C TRP A 89 15.05 -2.78 -4.38
N ASN A 90 15.84 -1.91 -3.76
CA ASN A 90 15.37 -0.62 -3.26
C ASN A 90 14.90 0.28 -4.40
N VAL A 91 15.68 0.37 -5.48
CA VAL A 91 15.32 1.15 -6.67
C VAL A 91 14.13 0.53 -7.39
N TYR A 92 14.12 -0.79 -7.56
CA TYR A 92 13.00 -1.52 -8.16
C TYR A 92 11.72 -1.28 -7.38
N TYR A 93 11.74 -1.48 -6.06
CA TYR A 93 10.58 -1.23 -5.20
C TYR A 93 10.12 0.22 -5.32
N GLY A 94 11.01 1.19 -5.14
CA GLY A 94 10.65 2.60 -5.21
C GLY A 94 10.08 3.00 -6.56
N THR A 95 10.70 2.57 -7.67
CA THR A 95 10.26 2.96 -9.02
C THR A 95 9.02 2.20 -9.47
N ALA A 96 9.02 0.88 -9.39
CA ALA A 96 7.92 0.05 -9.86
C ALA A 96 6.65 0.33 -9.06
N HIS A 97 6.74 0.51 -7.74
CA HIS A 97 5.59 0.80 -6.90
C HIS A 97 4.82 2.04 -7.37
N PHE A 98 5.50 3.10 -7.79
CA PHE A 98 4.81 4.31 -8.28
C PHE A 98 4.49 4.24 -9.78
N VAL A 99 5.47 3.89 -10.62
CA VAL A 99 5.31 3.92 -12.09
C VAL A 99 4.30 2.89 -12.55
N VAL A 100 4.39 1.65 -12.06
CA VAL A 100 3.50 0.57 -12.49
C VAL A 100 2.10 0.81 -11.94
N THR A 101 1.96 1.15 -10.66
CA THR A 101 0.65 1.42 -10.05
C THR A 101 -0.07 2.56 -10.77
N LEU A 102 0.62 3.68 -11.03
CA LEU A 102 0.03 4.81 -11.76
C LEU A 102 -0.37 4.40 -13.19
N SER A 103 0.51 3.69 -13.89
CA SER A 103 0.24 3.22 -15.26
C SER A 103 -0.97 2.30 -15.31
N VAL A 104 -1.07 1.33 -14.39
CA VAL A 104 -2.22 0.42 -14.29
C VAL A 104 -3.49 1.20 -13.97
N PHE A 105 -3.44 2.17 -13.05
CA PHE A 105 -4.60 2.99 -12.72
C PHE A 105 -5.08 3.83 -13.90
N ILE A 106 -4.16 4.43 -14.67
CA ILE A 106 -4.50 5.16 -15.91
C ILE A 106 -5.15 4.20 -16.93
N LEU A 107 -4.56 3.01 -17.12
CA LEU A 107 -5.10 2.00 -18.04
C LEU A 107 -6.49 1.53 -17.61
N LEU A 108 -6.71 1.28 -16.33
CA LEU A 108 -8.02 0.91 -15.80
C LEU A 108 -9.03 2.05 -15.97
N PHE A 109 -8.64 3.28 -15.68
CA PHE A 109 -9.52 4.44 -15.82
C PHE A 109 -9.98 4.64 -17.27
N ILE A 110 -9.09 4.48 -18.25
CA ILE A 110 -9.39 4.69 -19.68
C ILE A 110 -10.09 3.48 -20.30
N LYS A 111 -9.57 2.26 -20.08
CA LYS A 111 -10.00 1.07 -20.81
C LYS A 111 -10.97 0.18 -20.04
N ARG A 112 -11.01 0.26 -18.70
CA ARG A 112 -11.75 -0.66 -17.82
C ARG A 112 -12.40 0.08 -16.66
N SER A 113 -13.21 1.09 -17.00
CA SER A 113 -13.90 1.94 -16.06
C SER A 113 -14.89 1.18 -15.15
N ASP A 114 -15.36 0.02 -15.61
CA ASP A 114 -16.22 -0.93 -14.91
C ASP A 114 -15.59 -1.47 -13.60
N VAL A 115 -14.27 -1.69 -13.59
CA VAL A 115 -13.54 -2.26 -12.45
C VAL A 115 -12.61 -1.27 -11.74
N PHE A 116 -12.36 -0.09 -12.33
CA PHE A 116 -11.50 0.93 -11.72
C PHE A 116 -11.87 1.26 -10.26
N PRO A 117 -13.15 1.49 -9.88
CA PRO A 117 -13.52 1.79 -8.50
C PRO A 117 -13.16 0.68 -7.51
N GLN A 118 -13.24 -0.58 -7.92
CA GLN A 118 -12.88 -1.73 -7.07
C GLN A 118 -11.40 -1.67 -6.73
N TRP A 119 -10.53 -1.55 -7.74
CA TRP A 119 -9.08 -1.54 -7.53
C TRP A 119 -8.59 -0.27 -6.81
N ARG A 120 -9.21 0.88 -7.10
CA ARG A 120 -8.99 2.11 -6.33
C ARG A 120 -9.32 1.91 -4.85
N ASN A 121 -10.47 1.31 -4.55
CA ASN A 121 -10.88 1.05 -3.17
C ASN A 121 -9.97 0.03 -2.48
N SER A 122 -9.51 -1.00 -3.19
CA SER A 122 -8.54 -1.95 -2.65
C SER A 122 -7.24 -1.27 -2.26
N LEU A 123 -6.69 -0.42 -3.14
CA LEU A 123 -5.49 0.36 -2.83
C LEU A 123 -5.72 1.28 -1.62
N ALA A 124 -6.84 2.01 -1.60
CA ALA A 124 -7.18 2.88 -0.47
C ALA A 124 -7.35 2.10 0.85
N ALA A 125 -7.97 0.93 0.83
CA ALA A 125 -8.15 0.09 2.01
C ALA A 125 -6.81 -0.45 2.53
N MET A 126 -5.95 -0.96 1.64
CA MET A 126 -4.61 -1.43 2.01
C MET A 126 -3.76 -0.31 2.61
N THR A 127 -3.78 0.88 2.00
CA THR A 127 -3.09 2.05 2.54
C THR A 127 -3.69 2.48 3.87
N GLY A 128 -5.01 2.44 4.03
CA GLY A 128 -5.67 2.73 5.31
C GLY A 128 -5.25 1.78 6.42
N LEU A 129 -5.18 0.48 6.15
CA LEU A 129 -4.68 -0.51 7.11
C LEU A 129 -3.21 -0.27 7.46
N ALA A 130 -2.37 0.07 6.48
CA ALA A 130 -0.98 0.43 6.71
C ALA A 130 -0.85 1.66 7.61
N ILE A 131 -1.69 2.69 7.40
CA ILE A 131 -1.72 3.89 8.26
C ILE A 131 -2.11 3.52 9.70
N ILE A 132 -3.07 2.62 9.89
CA ILE A 132 -3.50 2.19 11.24
C ILE A 132 -2.37 1.46 11.99
N GLY A 133 -1.55 0.67 11.30
CA GLY A 133 -0.37 0.06 11.93
C GLY A 133 0.78 1.06 12.15
N PHE A 134 0.85 2.10 11.31
CA PHE A 134 1.87 3.13 11.38
C PHE A 134 1.65 4.14 12.51
N ALA A 135 0.42 4.65 12.66
CA ALA A 135 0.02 5.61 13.69
C ALA A 135 -0.19 4.91 15.04
#